data_AF-A0A959HYJ7-F1
#
_entry.id   AF-A0A959HYJ7-F1
#
_cell.length_a   1.000
_cell.length_b   1.000
_cell.length_c   1.000
_cell.angle_alpha   90.00
_cell.angle_beta   90.00
_cell.angle_gamma   90.00
#
_symmetry.space_group_name_H-M   'P 1'
#
loop_
_entity.id
_entity.type
_entity.pdbx_description
1 polymer ?
#
loop_
_entity_poly.entity_id
_entity_poly.type
_entity_poly.pdbx_seq_one_letter_code
_entity_poly.pdbx_strand_id
1 'polypeptide(L)'
;MWQKNDTKGLRKGGLFFFMALALACTLLAFCKPDHNTGDKQDTLTASLAATAPPADTAAVQPAPPQDTFYTIVGVGDMMLGTNYPNTGYLPANDGKDLLADVREILKNADVTFGNLEGTLFDSGGTPKSCRDMSKCYVFRTPAKYVQNYVDAGFDLVSIANNHSGDFGPEGRKQTKANLKQAGILFAGLAGTDEYAVFEKD
;
A
#
# COMPACT_ATOMS: atom_id res chain seq x y z
N MET A 1 -1.37 28.48 -10.13
CA MET A 1 -2.55 29.29 -10.50
C MET A 1 -3.58 28.34 -11.07
N TRP A 2 -4.37 27.73 -10.19
CA TRP A 2 -5.54 26.94 -10.58
C TRP A 2 -6.72 27.91 -10.54
N GLN A 3 -7.41 28.10 -11.66
CA GLN A 3 -8.62 28.92 -11.70
C GLN A 3 -9.72 28.21 -10.90
N LYS A 4 -10.15 28.84 -9.80
CA LYS A 4 -11.46 28.59 -9.20
C LYS A 4 -12.49 29.27 -10.10
N ASN A 5 -13.42 28.51 -10.66
CA ASN A 5 -14.66 29.09 -11.14
C ASN A 5 -15.63 29.19 -9.96
N ASP A 6 -15.87 30.43 -9.55
CA ASP A 6 -16.96 30.83 -8.68
C ASP A 6 -18.30 30.73 -9.43
N THR A 7 -19.25 29.98 -8.89
CA THR A 7 -20.67 30.30 -9.02
C THR A 7 -21.34 30.18 -7.66
N LYS A 8 -21.58 31.32 -7.03
CA LYS A 8 -22.42 31.43 -5.84
C LYS A 8 -23.90 31.46 -6.25
N GLY A 9 -24.68 30.59 -5.62
CA GLY A 9 -25.96 30.96 -5.03
C GLY A 9 -27.23 30.42 -5.68
N LEU A 10 -27.89 29.46 -5.00
CA LEU A 10 -29.26 29.65 -4.50
C LEU A 10 -29.55 28.66 -3.36
N ARG A 11 -30.15 29.17 -2.27
CA ARG A 11 -30.50 28.46 -1.03
C ARG A 11 -31.91 27.84 -1.15
N LYS A 12 -32.15 26.69 -0.51
CA LYS A 12 -33.19 26.41 0.54
C LYS A 12 -33.83 25.00 0.42
N GLY A 13 -34.08 24.41 1.60
CA GLY A 13 -34.92 23.22 1.86
C GLY A 13 -34.06 21.97 2.09
N GLY A 14 -33.91 21.44 3.31
CA GLY A 14 -34.92 20.71 4.08
C GLY A 14 -34.88 19.24 3.60
N LEU A 15 -34.83 18.17 4.38
CA LEU A 15 -35.18 17.89 5.76
C LEU A 15 -34.63 16.48 6.04
N PHE A 16 -34.29 16.20 7.30
CA PHE A 16 -33.75 14.94 7.84
C PHE A 16 -34.41 13.66 7.28
N PHE A 17 -33.61 12.65 6.96
CA PHE A 17 -34.06 11.25 6.93
C PHE A 17 -33.08 10.40 7.74
N PHE A 18 -33.50 10.05 8.96
CA PHE A 18 -32.91 9.01 9.78
C PHE A 18 -33.39 7.65 9.24
N MET A 19 -32.47 6.79 8.78
CA MET A 19 -32.80 5.39 8.52
C MET A 19 -32.29 4.57 9.70
N ALA A 20 -33.22 4.17 10.56
CA ALA A 20 -32.97 3.34 11.73
C ALA A 20 -32.71 1.89 11.31
N LEU A 21 -31.62 1.34 11.84
CA LEU A 21 -31.23 -0.06 11.78
C LEU A 21 -31.94 -0.82 12.91
N ALA A 22 -32.73 -1.84 12.57
CA ALA A 22 -33.21 -2.82 13.54
C ALA A 22 -33.32 -4.19 12.87
N LEU A 23 -32.36 -5.07 13.14
CA LEU A 23 -32.46 -6.50 12.85
C LEU A 23 -32.42 -7.24 14.19
N ALA A 24 -33.58 -7.72 14.62
CA ALA A 24 -33.73 -8.60 15.77
C ALA A 24 -33.63 -10.06 15.29
N CYS A 25 -32.66 -10.81 15.82
CA CYS A 25 -32.62 -12.27 15.72
C CYS A 25 -32.78 -12.85 17.14
N THR A 26 -33.95 -13.43 17.41
CA THR A 26 -34.23 -14.24 18.61
C THR A 26 -34.14 -15.73 18.27
N LEU A 27 -33.24 -16.42 18.99
CA LEU A 27 -33.40 -17.70 19.71
C LEU A 27 -34.20 -18.86 19.06
N LEU A 28 -33.60 -20.05 18.96
CA LEU A 28 -33.68 -21.11 20.00
C LEU A 28 -33.00 -22.41 19.52
N ALA A 29 -32.14 -22.96 20.38
CA ALA A 29 -31.64 -24.32 20.32
C ALA A 29 -32.68 -25.30 20.88
N PHE A 30 -32.84 -26.45 20.25
CA PHE A 30 -33.51 -27.62 20.84
C PHE A 30 -32.54 -28.79 20.91
N CYS A 31 -32.23 -29.19 22.13
CA CYS A 31 -31.58 -30.44 22.50
C CYS A 31 -32.65 -31.52 22.67
N LYS A 32 -32.37 -32.74 22.22
CA LYS A 32 -33.18 -33.93 22.51
C LYS A 32 -32.25 -34.98 23.14
N PRO A 33 -32.58 -35.55 24.32
CA PRO A 33 -31.91 -36.74 24.83
C PRO A 33 -32.71 -37.97 24.42
N ASP A 34 -32.04 -38.99 23.87
CA ASP A 34 -32.62 -40.32 23.78
C ASP A 34 -31.91 -41.27 24.74
N HIS A 35 -32.74 -41.78 25.64
CA HIS A 35 -32.46 -42.84 26.59
C HIS A 35 -32.18 -44.16 25.86
N ASN A 36 -31.21 -44.92 26.34
CA ASN A 36 -31.33 -46.38 26.25
C ASN A 36 -30.73 -47.07 27.48
N THR A 37 -31.63 -47.71 28.20
CA THR A 37 -31.44 -48.64 29.30
C THR A 37 -30.99 -50.00 28.78
N GLY A 38 -30.05 -50.64 29.47
CA GLY A 38 -29.63 -52.00 29.18
C GLY A 38 -28.72 -52.55 30.28
N ASP A 39 -29.36 -53.01 31.35
CA ASP A 39 -28.74 -53.76 32.45
C ASP A 39 -28.49 -55.20 32.02
N LYS A 40 -27.24 -55.69 32.16
CA LYS A 40 -26.91 -57.12 32.31
C LYS A 40 -25.60 -57.28 33.09
N GLN A 41 -25.74 -57.83 34.29
CA GLN A 41 -24.70 -58.47 35.06
C GLN A 41 -24.17 -59.71 34.33
N ASP A 42 -22.85 -59.90 34.27
CA ASP A 42 -22.30 -61.25 34.39
C ASP A 42 -20.83 -61.26 34.89
N THR A 43 -20.67 -62.01 35.98
CA THR A 43 -19.53 -62.83 36.42
C THR A 43 -18.07 -62.39 36.24
N LEU A 44 -17.43 -62.21 37.40
CA LEU A 44 -16.00 -62.08 37.66
C LEU A 44 -15.23 -63.37 37.30
N THR A 45 -14.23 -63.24 36.43
CA THR A 45 -13.01 -64.08 36.44
C THR A 45 -11.79 -63.16 36.34
N ALA A 46 -11.08 -63.02 37.46
CA ALA A 46 -9.86 -62.22 37.54
C ALA A 46 -8.70 -62.97 36.89
N SER A 47 -8.24 -62.49 35.73
CA SER A 47 -6.94 -62.84 35.15
C SER A 47 -6.00 -61.66 35.36
N LEU A 48 -5.01 -61.84 36.24
CA LEU A 48 -3.97 -60.85 36.51
C LEU A 48 -2.95 -60.85 35.37
N ALA A 49 -3.24 -60.10 34.31
CA ALA A 49 -2.24 -59.64 33.35
C ALA A 49 -1.74 -58.27 33.81
N ALA A 50 -0.46 -58.15 34.10
CA ALA A 50 0.19 -56.88 34.41
C ALA A 50 0.19 -55.99 33.15
N THR A 51 -0.77 -55.08 33.06
CA THR A 51 -0.79 -54.03 32.04
C THR A 51 0.20 -52.93 32.41
N ALA A 52 1.08 -52.61 31.47
CA ALA A 52 1.90 -51.40 31.54
C ALA A 52 0.99 -50.16 31.71
N PRO A 53 1.42 -49.13 32.46
CA PRO A 53 0.64 -47.92 32.60
C PRO A 53 0.33 -47.33 31.21
N PRO A 54 -0.89 -46.83 30.97
CA PRO A 54 -1.22 -46.20 29.71
C PRO A 54 -0.25 -45.03 29.49
N ALA A 55 0.39 -44.99 28.32
CA ALA A 55 1.16 -43.83 27.91
C ALA A 55 0.22 -42.63 27.93
N ASP A 56 0.55 -41.65 28.79
CA ASP A 56 -0.18 -40.41 28.91
C ASP A 56 -0.13 -39.69 27.55
N THR A 57 -1.20 -39.88 26.78
CA THR A 57 -1.36 -39.22 25.49
C THR A 57 -1.95 -37.86 25.81
N ALA A 58 -1.13 -36.98 26.38
CA ALA A 58 -1.50 -35.59 26.58
C ALA A 58 -1.92 -35.04 25.21
N ALA A 59 -3.19 -34.70 25.07
CA ALA A 59 -3.73 -34.13 23.85
C ALA A 59 -2.98 -32.83 23.56
N VAL A 60 -2.16 -32.81 22.51
CA VAL A 60 -1.51 -31.59 22.03
C VAL A 60 -2.63 -30.64 21.60
N GLN A 61 -2.88 -29.61 22.42
CA GLN A 61 -3.83 -28.58 22.04
C GLN A 61 -3.28 -27.82 20.82
N PRO A 62 -4.10 -27.54 19.79
CA PRO A 62 -3.68 -26.73 18.66
C PRO A 62 -3.19 -25.37 19.18
N ALA A 63 -2.03 -24.92 18.70
CA ALA A 63 -1.54 -23.59 19.00
C ALA A 63 -2.61 -22.55 18.57
N PRO A 64 -2.80 -21.47 19.34
CA PRO A 64 -3.74 -20.43 18.96
C PRO A 64 -3.35 -19.85 17.59
N PRO A 65 -4.34 -19.40 16.79
CA PRO A 65 -4.08 -18.75 15.51
C PRO A 65 -3.08 -17.61 15.71
N GLN A 66 -2.03 -17.58 14.90
CA GLN A 66 -1.05 -16.48 14.92
C GLN A 66 -1.60 -15.35 14.05
N ASP A 67 -1.69 -14.15 14.60
CA ASP A 67 -2.04 -12.96 13.83
C ASP A 67 -0.94 -12.66 12.80
N THR A 68 -1.33 -12.39 11.56
CA THR A 68 -0.43 -11.90 10.51
C THR A 68 -0.52 -10.38 10.46
N PHE A 69 0.59 -9.69 10.68
CA PHE A 69 0.68 -8.24 10.58
C PHE A 69 1.38 -7.85 9.28
N TYR A 70 0.88 -6.78 8.65
CA TYR A 70 1.52 -6.14 7.51
C TYR A 70 1.94 -4.73 7.88
N THR A 71 3.13 -4.33 7.41
CA THR A 71 3.72 -3.02 7.65
C THR A 71 3.78 -2.22 6.35
N ILE A 72 3.31 -0.97 6.40
CA ILE A 72 3.34 -0.07 5.25
C ILE A 72 4.10 1.18 5.65
N VAL A 73 5.08 1.57 4.85
CA VAL A 73 5.76 2.86 4.97
C VAL A 73 5.40 3.73 3.78
N GLY A 74 4.92 4.94 4.09
CA GLY A 74 4.59 5.96 3.11
C GLY A 74 5.45 7.19 3.31
N VAL A 75 6.01 7.73 2.23
CA VAL A 75 6.66 9.05 2.22
C VAL A 75 5.89 10.03 1.36
N GLY A 76 6.10 11.33 1.62
CA GLY A 76 5.53 12.41 0.83
C GLY A 76 6.25 12.63 -0.51
N ASP A 77 6.25 13.87 -0.94
CA ASP A 77 6.81 14.31 -2.21
C ASP A 77 8.33 14.11 -2.27
N MET A 78 8.78 13.37 -3.28
CA MET A 78 10.19 13.06 -3.52
C MET A 78 10.69 13.82 -4.74
N MET A 79 11.54 14.82 -4.52
CA MET A 79 12.22 15.57 -5.56
C MET A 79 13.74 15.48 -5.35
N LEU A 80 14.37 14.48 -5.97
CA LEU A 80 15.81 14.21 -5.80
C LEU A 80 16.72 15.17 -6.58
N GLY A 81 16.17 16.11 -7.34
CA GLY A 81 16.90 17.09 -8.15
C GLY A 81 16.30 17.23 -9.54
N THR A 82 16.70 18.28 -10.25
CA THR A 82 16.24 18.54 -11.62
C THR A 82 17.42 18.90 -12.53
N ASN A 83 17.40 18.42 -13.77
CA ASN A 83 18.39 18.81 -14.80
C ASN A 83 17.93 20.02 -15.63
N TYR A 84 16.82 20.65 -15.26
CA TYR A 84 16.22 21.78 -15.95
C TYR A 84 16.14 23.02 -15.05
N PRO A 85 16.41 24.23 -15.57
CA PRO A 85 16.89 24.53 -16.93
C PRO A 85 18.37 24.17 -17.15
N ASN A 86 19.09 23.77 -16.11
CA ASN A 86 20.47 23.29 -16.16
C ASN A 86 20.73 22.26 -15.05
N THR A 87 21.88 21.61 -15.08
CA THR A 87 22.25 20.51 -14.17
C THR A 87 22.73 20.98 -12.78
N GLY A 88 22.80 22.29 -12.52
CA GLY A 88 23.27 22.82 -11.23
C GLY A 88 22.33 22.55 -10.06
N TYR A 89 21.10 22.09 -10.33
CA TYR A 89 20.12 21.68 -9.31
C TYR A 89 20.15 20.18 -9.01
N LEU A 90 21.12 19.45 -9.57
CA LEU A 90 21.34 18.05 -9.25
C LEU A 90 22.20 17.93 -7.99
N PRO A 91 21.87 17.02 -7.07
CA PRO A 91 22.71 16.73 -5.91
C PRO A 91 24.06 16.15 -6.33
N ALA A 92 25.04 16.25 -5.44
CA ALA A 92 26.29 15.52 -5.57
C ALA A 92 26.05 14.00 -5.58
N ASN A 93 27.03 13.25 -6.08
CA ASN A 93 27.03 11.77 -6.09
C ASN A 93 25.74 11.16 -6.69
N ASP A 94 25.15 11.83 -7.68
CA ASP A 94 23.89 11.41 -8.32
C ASP A 94 22.73 11.16 -7.34
N GLY A 95 22.75 11.81 -6.16
CA GLY A 95 21.70 11.70 -5.16
C GLY A 95 21.69 10.40 -4.36
N LYS A 96 22.72 9.55 -4.48
CA LYS A 96 22.81 8.25 -3.79
C LYS A 96 22.72 8.36 -2.26
N ASP A 97 23.15 9.50 -1.72
CA ASP A 97 23.21 9.76 -0.29
C ASP A 97 21.90 10.35 0.26
N LEU A 98 20.99 10.83 -0.61
CA LEU A 98 19.77 11.56 -0.20
C LEU A 98 18.80 10.72 0.63
N LEU A 99 18.79 9.40 0.42
CA LEU A 99 17.90 8.46 1.10
C LEU A 99 18.66 7.51 2.03
N ALA A 100 19.97 7.72 2.23
CA ALA A 100 20.81 6.78 2.98
C ALA A 100 20.34 6.61 4.43
N ASP A 101 20.06 7.71 5.12
CA ASP A 101 19.71 7.71 6.55
C ASP A 101 18.35 7.07 6.86
N VAL A 102 17.45 7.00 5.87
CA VAL A 102 16.12 6.42 6.01
C VAL A 102 16.00 5.04 5.37
N ARG A 103 17.04 4.58 4.65
CA ARG A 103 17.02 3.34 3.86
C ARG A 103 16.62 2.12 4.67
N GLU A 104 17.13 1.98 5.89
CA GLU A 104 16.80 0.83 6.75
C GLU A 104 15.31 0.83 7.13
N ILE A 105 14.76 2.01 7.46
CA ILE A 105 13.34 2.16 7.80
C ILE A 105 12.47 1.79 6.58
N LEU A 106 12.83 2.28 5.40
CA LEU A 106 12.10 2.01 4.16
C LEU A 106 12.17 0.53 3.76
N LYS A 107 13.31 -0.15 3.95
CA LYS A 107 13.46 -1.57 3.59
C LYS A 107 12.80 -2.54 4.57
N ASN A 108 12.54 -2.10 5.79
CA ASN A 108 11.97 -2.95 6.85
C ASN A 108 10.43 -3.04 6.81
N ALA A 109 9.78 -2.49 5.78
CA ALA A 109 8.33 -2.55 5.60
C ALA A 109 7.92 -3.67 4.64
N ASP A 110 6.65 -4.08 4.71
CA ASP A 110 6.09 -5.00 3.72
C ASP A 110 5.83 -4.34 2.39
N VAL A 111 5.43 -3.07 2.44
CA VAL A 111 5.25 -2.18 1.29
C VAL A 111 5.82 -0.82 1.62
N THR A 112 6.71 -0.34 0.77
CA THR A 112 7.17 1.04 0.79
C THR A 112 6.70 1.78 -0.44
N PHE A 113 5.95 2.87 -0.21
CA PHE A 113 5.45 3.73 -1.27
C PHE A 113 5.79 5.20 -1.05
N GLY A 114 5.89 5.97 -2.13
CA GLY A 114 6.14 7.41 -2.06
C GLY A 114 5.42 8.22 -3.13
N ASN A 115 5.44 9.54 -3.03
CA ASN A 115 4.90 10.43 -4.07
C ASN A 115 6.03 10.97 -4.95
N LEU A 116 6.05 10.61 -6.24
CA LEU A 116 7.02 11.15 -7.17
C LEU A 116 6.58 12.56 -7.58
N GLU A 117 7.32 13.56 -7.12
CA GLU A 117 6.97 14.97 -7.34
C GLU A 117 6.98 15.30 -8.84
N GLY A 118 8.11 15.06 -9.49
CA GLY A 118 8.36 15.49 -10.86
C GLY A 118 8.28 14.39 -11.92
N THR A 119 8.84 14.71 -13.07
CA THR A 119 9.07 13.74 -14.14
C THR A 119 10.43 13.06 -13.97
N LEU A 120 10.56 11.80 -14.40
CA LEU A 120 11.76 10.99 -14.26
C LEU A 120 12.24 10.53 -15.64
N PHE A 121 13.03 11.36 -16.31
CA PHE A 121 13.58 11.10 -17.65
C PHE A 121 14.71 12.08 -18.01
N ASP A 122 15.49 11.78 -19.05
CA ASP A 122 16.73 12.52 -19.31
C ASP A 122 16.54 13.81 -20.12
N SER A 123 15.76 13.76 -21.20
CA SER A 123 15.63 14.88 -22.14
C SER A 123 14.36 14.82 -22.99
N GLY A 124 14.03 15.95 -23.61
CA GLY A 124 12.81 16.13 -24.41
C GLY A 124 11.62 16.65 -23.59
N GLY A 125 10.44 16.57 -24.21
CA GLY A 125 9.20 17.15 -23.69
C GLY A 125 9.17 18.69 -23.75
N THR A 126 7.96 19.23 -23.69
CA THR A 126 7.75 20.69 -23.65
C THR A 126 7.56 21.11 -22.19
N PRO A 127 8.45 21.94 -21.62
CA PRO A 127 8.30 22.38 -20.25
C PRO A 127 7.00 23.18 -20.10
N LYS A 128 6.32 23.02 -18.96
CA LYS A 128 5.13 23.81 -18.64
C LYS A 128 5.47 25.30 -18.67
N SER A 129 4.50 26.10 -19.09
CA SER A 129 4.60 27.56 -19.05
C SER A 129 3.99 28.10 -17.77
N CYS A 130 4.65 29.06 -17.15
CA CYS A 130 4.16 29.80 -16.00
C CYS A 130 4.05 31.29 -16.35
N ARG A 131 3.15 32.00 -15.65
CA ARG A 131 3.02 33.47 -15.80
C ARG A 131 4.33 34.21 -15.49
N ASP A 132 5.08 33.72 -14.52
CA ASP A 132 6.37 34.24 -14.11
C ASP A 132 7.38 33.09 -14.09
N MET A 133 8.29 33.08 -15.06
CA MET A 133 9.29 32.03 -15.20
C MET A 133 10.35 32.05 -14.09
N SER A 134 10.54 33.17 -13.38
CA SER A 134 11.46 33.24 -12.25
C SER A 134 10.96 32.49 -11.01
N LYS A 135 9.65 32.19 -10.97
CA LYS A 135 8.98 31.45 -9.89
C LYS A 135 8.44 30.10 -10.38
N CYS A 136 8.82 29.69 -11.58
CA CYS A 136 8.34 28.47 -12.21
C CYS A 136 9.32 27.33 -11.94
N TYR A 137 8.99 26.51 -10.94
CA TYR A 137 9.73 25.28 -10.70
C TYR A 137 9.26 24.20 -11.69
N VAL A 138 10.23 23.65 -12.43
CA VAL A 138 10.01 22.64 -13.46
C VAL A 138 10.96 21.47 -13.20
N PHE A 139 10.40 20.29 -12.93
CA PHE A 139 11.14 19.15 -12.40
C PHE A 139 11.30 18.04 -13.45
N ARG A 140 12.53 17.88 -13.92
CA ARG A 140 13.00 16.73 -14.70
C ARG A 140 14.15 16.06 -13.99
N THR A 141 13.82 15.06 -13.19
CA THR A 141 14.79 14.21 -12.53
C THR A 141 15.41 13.26 -13.57
N PRO A 142 16.75 13.14 -13.66
CA PRO A 142 17.40 12.22 -14.60
C PRO A 142 16.90 10.78 -14.45
N ALA A 143 16.76 10.04 -15.55
CA ALA A 143 16.20 8.69 -15.53
C ALA A 143 17.00 7.76 -14.58
N LYS A 144 18.32 7.91 -14.56
CA LYS A 144 19.22 7.12 -13.71
C LYS A 144 18.94 7.23 -12.21
N TYR A 145 18.25 8.28 -11.76
CA TYR A 145 17.88 8.46 -10.34
C TYR A 145 16.78 7.49 -9.91
N VAL A 146 16.14 6.78 -10.84
CA VAL A 146 15.22 5.68 -10.50
C VAL A 146 15.91 4.66 -9.59
N GLN A 147 17.22 4.44 -9.78
CA GLN A 147 17.99 3.51 -8.97
C GLN A 147 18.08 3.95 -7.50
N ASN A 148 18.02 5.25 -7.20
CA ASN A 148 18.02 5.72 -5.81
C ASN A 148 16.75 5.28 -5.07
N TYR A 149 15.60 5.18 -5.77
CA TYR A 149 14.37 4.65 -5.20
C TYR A 149 14.44 3.12 -5.03
N VAL A 150 14.97 2.41 -6.03
CA VAL A 150 15.20 0.95 -5.93
C VAL A 150 16.12 0.63 -4.75
N ASP A 151 17.26 1.33 -4.64
CA ASP A 151 18.24 1.12 -3.57
C ASP A 151 17.70 1.47 -2.19
N ALA A 152 16.73 2.40 -2.12
CA ALA A 152 16.02 2.77 -0.90
C ALA A 152 14.90 1.78 -0.53
N GLY A 153 14.50 0.88 -1.43
CA GLY A 153 13.48 -0.14 -1.18
C GLY A 153 12.05 0.29 -1.52
N PHE A 154 11.85 1.19 -2.48
CA PHE A 154 10.50 1.55 -2.93
C PHE A 154 9.89 0.47 -3.82
N ASP A 155 8.68 0.03 -3.49
CA ASP A 155 7.88 -0.90 -4.29
C ASP A 155 6.94 -0.18 -5.25
N LEU A 156 6.37 0.95 -4.81
CA LEU A 156 5.33 1.71 -5.49
C LEU A 156 5.61 3.22 -5.42
N VAL A 157 5.31 3.95 -6.49
CA VAL A 157 5.18 5.41 -6.41
C VAL A 157 3.84 5.92 -6.93
N SER A 158 3.28 6.91 -6.24
CA SER A 158 2.27 7.78 -6.82
C SER A 158 2.92 8.66 -7.87
N ILE A 159 2.29 8.74 -9.04
CA ILE A 159 2.57 9.71 -10.10
C ILE A 159 1.41 10.72 -10.24
N ALA A 160 0.54 10.81 -9.23
CA ALA A 160 -0.50 11.83 -9.09
C ALA A 160 0.04 13.07 -8.36
N ASN A 161 0.81 13.90 -9.07
CA ASN A 161 1.39 15.10 -8.50
C ASN A 161 1.14 16.31 -9.40
N ASN A 162 1.14 17.51 -8.82
CA ASN A 162 1.05 18.76 -9.58
C ASN A 162 2.24 19.00 -10.52
N HIS A 163 3.36 18.29 -10.34
CA HIS A 163 4.54 18.32 -11.21
C HIS A 163 4.67 17.11 -12.15
N SER A 164 3.77 16.12 -12.08
CA SER A 164 3.75 14.98 -13.03
C SER A 164 3.56 15.39 -14.49
N GLY A 165 3.08 16.62 -14.74
CA GLY A 165 2.86 17.18 -16.07
C GLY A 165 3.90 18.20 -16.53
N ASP A 166 5.02 18.33 -15.81
CA ASP A 166 5.97 19.42 -16.05
C ASP A 166 6.58 19.43 -17.45
N PHE A 167 6.63 18.27 -18.12
CA PHE A 167 7.08 18.12 -19.50
C PHE A 167 5.99 17.52 -20.41
N GLY A 168 4.73 17.72 -20.02
CA GLY A 168 3.57 17.28 -20.79
C GLY A 168 3.46 15.76 -20.96
N PRO A 169 2.73 15.31 -22.00
CA PRO A 169 2.49 13.88 -22.24
C PRO A 169 3.77 13.06 -22.43
N GLU A 170 4.80 13.63 -23.06
CA GLU A 170 6.08 12.95 -23.29
C GLU A 170 6.81 12.67 -21.97
N GLY A 171 6.89 13.66 -21.08
CA GLY A 171 7.49 13.48 -19.75
C GLY A 171 6.77 12.40 -18.93
N ARG A 172 5.44 12.36 -18.98
CA ARG A 172 4.65 11.29 -18.34
C ARG A 172 4.95 9.92 -18.92
N LYS A 173 4.95 9.81 -20.26
CA LYS A 173 5.24 8.56 -20.97
C LYS A 173 6.61 8.01 -20.60
N GLN A 174 7.65 8.85 -20.62
CA GLN A 174 9.01 8.42 -20.27
C GLN A 174 9.15 8.11 -18.77
N THR A 175 8.53 8.89 -17.88
CA THR A 175 8.48 8.59 -16.44
C THR A 175 7.95 7.18 -16.19
N LYS A 176 6.80 6.84 -16.79
CA LYS A 176 6.21 5.50 -16.69
C LYS A 176 7.11 4.41 -17.25
N ALA A 177 7.77 4.67 -18.38
CA ALA A 177 8.70 3.72 -18.98
C ALA A 177 9.90 3.44 -18.05
N ASN A 178 10.50 4.46 -17.46
CA ASN A 178 11.64 4.33 -16.56
C ASN A 178 11.27 3.62 -15.25
N LEU A 179 10.11 3.93 -14.66
CA LEU A 179 9.60 3.22 -13.47
C LEU A 179 9.34 1.75 -13.77
N LYS A 180 8.66 1.46 -14.90
CA LYS A 180 8.39 0.09 -15.35
C LYS A 180 9.69 -0.69 -15.58
N GLN A 181 10.69 -0.08 -16.21
CA GLN A 181 11.98 -0.71 -16.47
C GLN A 181 12.73 -1.04 -15.18
N ALA A 182 12.60 -0.21 -14.14
CA ALA A 182 13.21 -0.42 -12.85
C ALA A 182 12.44 -1.39 -11.94
N GLY A 183 11.26 -1.86 -12.37
CA GLY A 183 10.42 -2.75 -11.56
C GLY A 183 9.66 -2.03 -10.43
N ILE A 184 9.57 -0.70 -10.46
CA ILE A 184 8.78 0.08 -9.50
C ILE A 184 7.36 0.20 -10.03
N LEU A 185 6.37 -0.24 -9.24
CA LEU A 185 4.96 -0.05 -9.56
C LEU A 185 4.61 1.43 -9.51
N PHE A 186 3.62 1.87 -10.28
CA PHE A 186 3.16 3.25 -10.23
C PHE A 186 1.67 3.37 -10.44
N ALA A 187 1.07 4.39 -9.83
CA ALA A 187 -0.36 4.66 -9.89
C ALA A 187 -0.70 6.15 -9.70
N GLY A 188 -1.97 6.50 -9.90
CA GLY A 188 -2.55 7.80 -9.61
C GLY A 188 -2.86 8.70 -10.82
N LEU A 189 -2.45 8.34 -12.04
CA LEU A 189 -2.85 9.11 -13.23
C LEU A 189 -4.27 8.72 -13.67
N ALA A 190 -5.22 9.61 -13.41
CA ALA A 190 -6.63 9.48 -13.82
C ALA A 190 -6.76 9.06 -15.30
N GLY A 191 -7.61 8.07 -15.57
CA GLY A 191 -7.92 7.55 -16.90
C GLY A 191 -6.84 6.67 -17.55
N THR A 192 -5.67 6.47 -16.95
CA THR A 192 -4.60 5.66 -17.54
C THR A 192 -3.93 4.69 -16.58
N ASP A 193 -3.57 5.15 -15.38
CA ASP A 193 -2.82 4.37 -14.39
C ASP A 193 -3.43 4.66 -13.01
N GLU A 194 -4.74 4.46 -12.85
CA GLU A 194 -5.49 4.89 -11.66
C GLU A 194 -5.11 4.14 -10.39
N TYR A 195 -4.77 2.85 -10.53
CA TYR A 195 -4.34 1.98 -9.44
C TYR A 195 -3.22 1.04 -9.93
N ALA A 196 -2.49 0.47 -8.98
CA ALA A 196 -1.57 -0.64 -9.19
C ALA A 196 -1.89 -1.73 -8.16
N VAL A 197 -1.61 -2.98 -8.52
CA VAL A 197 -1.76 -4.13 -7.62
C VAL A 197 -0.36 -4.59 -7.21
N PHE A 198 -0.17 -4.73 -5.91
CA PHE A 198 1.04 -5.27 -5.31
C PHE A 198 0.66 -6.59 -4.62
N GLU A 199 1.43 -7.63 -4.89
CA GLU A 199 1.26 -8.96 -4.30
C GLU A 199 2.55 -9.32 -3.58
N LYS A 200 2.42 -9.85 -2.36
CA LYS A 200 3.53 -10.33 -1.55
C LYS A 200 3.14 -11.68 -0.96
N ASP A 201 4.05 -12.62 -1.12
CA ASP A 201 3.94 -14.00 -0.59
C ASP A 201 4.09 -14.04 0.93
#